data_AF-A0A7D4CI85-F1
#
_entry.id   AF-A0A7D4CI85-F1
#
_cell.length_a   1.000
_cell.length_b   1.000
_cell.length_c   1.000
_cell.angle_alpha   90.00
_cell.angle_beta   90.00
_cell.angle_gamma   90.00
#
_symmetry.space_group_name_H-M   'P 1'
#
loop_
_entity.id
_entity.type
_entity.pdbx_description
1 polymer ?
#
loop_
_entity_poly.entity_id
_entity_poly.type
_entity_poly.pdbx_seq_one_letter_code
_entity_poly.pdbx_strand_id
1 'polypeptide(L)'
;MAKLGSPIQPEKKGILMDMKKMEENLADLPGRVNKPQEIPMVPDEPKVTTGDLKRVNGKQIGQYTTYFNAGNVNRTTNLRLSSNAINNVVLNPGETFSFNQTVGQRTPERGYKPATIIVQGEYSEGIGGGICQTSSTLYNSVDAAGLAITKRFSHSREVTYVPAGRDATVAWNGPDFGFRNNLSKPILIKTVMENGKLTVQVYSTPDAWHQSKDVQSAPTEVEDMTKDPDPENPSEELDQD
;
A
#
# COMPACT_ATOMS: atom_id res chain seq x y z
N MET A 1 7.20 9.60 -1.73
CA MET A 1 6.05 9.48 -2.66
C MET A 1 5.26 10.78 -2.62
N ALA A 2 4.61 11.15 -3.73
CA ALA A 2 3.76 12.33 -3.78
C ALA A 2 2.51 12.14 -2.89
N LYS A 3 2.07 13.21 -2.24
CA LYS A 3 0.78 13.24 -1.52
C LYS A 3 -0.21 14.15 -2.23
N LEU A 4 -1.47 13.75 -2.29
CA LEU A 4 -2.56 14.60 -2.77
C LEU A 4 -2.57 15.92 -1.98
N GLY A 5 -2.59 17.04 -2.70
CA GLY A 5 -2.42 18.39 -2.16
C GLY A 5 -1.01 18.98 -2.31
N SER A 6 -0.01 18.17 -2.69
CA SER A 6 1.30 18.67 -3.11
C SER A 6 1.19 19.36 -4.49
N PRO A 7 2.05 20.33 -4.82
CA PRO A 7 2.06 20.95 -6.15
C PRO A 7 2.18 19.91 -7.26
N ILE A 8 1.24 19.92 -8.21
CA ILE A 8 1.27 19.03 -9.37
C ILE A 8 2.35 19.55 -10.33
N GLN A 9 3.33 18.70 -10.64
CA GLN A 9 4.26 18.97 -11.72
C GLN A 9 3.58 18.63 -13.05
N PRO A 10 3.53 19.57 -14.01
CA PRO A 10 2.95 19.31 -15.31
C PRO A 10 3.65 18.17 -16.04
N GLU A 11 2.87 17.42 -16.80
CA GLU A 11 3.38 16.39 -17.68
C GLU A 11 4.35 16.95 -18.72
N LYS A 12 5.37 16.16 -19.07
CA LYS A 12 6.31 16.48 -20.15
C LYS A 12 6.13 15.47 -21.26
N LYS A 13 5.88 15.96 -22.47
CA LYS A 13 5.86 15.12 -23.66
C LYS A 13 7.27 14.61 -23.95
N GLY A 14 7.40 13.32 -24.15
CA GLY A 14 8.64 12.69 -24.58
C GLY A 14 8.70 12.58 -26.11
N ILE A 15 9.86 12.16 -26.58
CA ILE A 15 10.08 11.68 -27.94
C ILE A 15 10.82 10.36 -27.83
N LEU A 16 10.35 9.36 -28.56
CA LEU A 16 10.99 8.05 -28.66
C LEU A 16 11.45 7.81 -30.09
N MET A 17 12.51 7.03 -30.24
CA MET A 17 12.95 6.57 -31.55
C MET A 17 11.90 5.62 -32.14
N ASP A 18 11.52 5.88 -33.39
CA ASP A 18 10.68 4.96 -34.15
C ASP A 18 11.53 3.77 -34.59
N MET A 19 11.53 2.72 -33.78
CA MET A 19 12.32 1.51 -34.04
C MET A 19 11.97 0.85 -35.37
N LYS A 20 10.70 0.87 -35.77
CA LYS A 20 10.25 0.27 -37.02
C LYS A 20 10.82 1.03 -38.22
N LYS A 21 10.69 2.36 -38.20
CA LYS A 21 11.22 3.21 -39.27
C LYS A 21 12.76 3.23 -39.26
N MET A 22 13.39 3.05 -38.10
CA MET A 22 14.83 2.83 -38.01
C MET A 22 15.28 1.53 -38.66
N GLU A 23 14.58 0.42 -38.41
CA GLU A 23 14.87 -0.86 -39.07
C GLU A 23 14.69 -0.76 -40.59
N GLU A 24 13.64 -0.09 -41.06
CA GLU A 24 13.43 0.21 -42.49
C GLU A 24 14.58 1.05 -43.08
N ASN A 25 15.04 2.07 -42.35
CA ASN A 25 16.18 2.88 -42.78
C ASN A 25 17.49 2.07 -42.82
N LEU A 26 17.69 1.14 -41.88
CA LEU A 26 18.86 0.26 -41.83
C LEU A 26 18.81 -0.84 -42.91
N ALA A 27 17.64 -1.18 -43.44
CA ALA A 27 17.53 -2.11 -44.56
C ALA A 27 18.06 -1.51 -45.89
N ASP A 28 18.12 -0.18 -46.00
CA ASP A 28 18.62 0.58 -47.17
C ASP A 28 19.94 1.33 -46.85
N LEU A 29 20.87 0.64 -46.18
CA LEU A 29 22.17 1.21 -45.81
C LEU A 29 22.98 1.76 -47.01
N PRO A 30 23.10 1.08 -48.16
CA PRO A 30 23.95 1.53 -49.27
C PRO A 30 23.59 2.92 -49.81
N GLY A 31 22.29 3.28 -49.84
CA GLY A 31 21.82 4.59 -50.31
C GLY A 31 22.12 5.75 -49.33
N ARG A 32 22.49 5.41 -48.10
CA ARG A 32 22.52 6.31 -46.93
C ARG A 32 23.91 6.46 -46.31
N VAL A 33 24.88 5.64 -46.69
CA VAL A 33 26.29 5.74 -46.25
C VAL A 33 26.83 7.15 -46.54
N ASN A 34 27.55 7.73 -45.56
CA ASN A 34 28.15 9.07 -45.63
C ASN A 34 27.17 10.23 -45.86
N LYS A 35 25.87 10.02 -45.64
CA LYS A 35 24.85 11.07 -45.66
C LYS A 35 24.24 11.22 -44.26
N PRO A 36 24.14 12.44 -43.69
CA PRO A 36 23.37 12.67 -42.48
C PRO A 36 21.95 12.11 -42.63
N GLN A 37 21.51 11.32 -41.67
CA GLN A 37 20.13 10.81 -41.60
C GLN A 37 19.47 11.39 -40.36
N GLU A 38 18.23 11.86 -40.50
CA GLU A 38 17.42 12.17 -39.34
C GLU A 38 16.99 10.89 -38.65
N ILE A 39 17.12 10.86 -37.33
CA ILE A 39 16.56 9.78 -36.51
C ILE A 39 15.05 9.96 -36.52
N PRO A 40 14.27 8.99 -37.04
CA PRO A 40 12.83 9.06 -36.99
C PRO A 40 12.41 8.98 -35.52
N MET A 41 11.75 10.05 -35.07
CA MET A 41 11.22 10.16 -33.72
C MET A 41 9.70 10.14 -33.79
N VAL A 42 9.06 9.53 -32.79
CA VAL A 42 7.62 9.57 -32.56
C VAL A 42 7.32 10.20 -31.19
N PRO A 43 6.19 10.93 -31.04
CA PRO A 43 5.79 11.44 -29.74
C PRO A 43 5.59 10.31 -28.73
N ASP A 44 6.10 10.52 -27.51
CA ASP A 44 5.81 9.66 -26.36
C ASP A 44 4.89 10.43 -25.40
N GLU A 45 3.62 10.07 -25.43
CA GLU A 45 2.61 10.72 -24.61
C GLU A 45 2.76 10.27 -23.14
N PRO A 46 2.60 11.19 -22.19
CA PRO A 46 2.82 10.90 -20.78
C PRO A 46 1.77 9.89 -20.26
N LYS A 47 2.23 8.91 -19.50
CA LYS A 47 1.35 7.90 -18.87
C LYS A 47 0.39 8.48 -17.84
N VAL A 48 0.72 9.65 -17.27
CA VAL A 48 -0.09 10.38 -16.30
C VAL A 48 -0.07 11.85 -16.66
N THR A 49 -1.25 12.44 -16.74
CA THR A 49 -1.42 13.88 -16.97
C THR A 49 -1.83 14.61 -15.69
N THR A 50 -1.70 15.93 -15.68
CA THR A 50 -2.28 16.79 -14.64
C THR A 50 -3.78 16.56 -14.49
N GLY A 51 -4.48 16.26 -15.59
CA GLY A 51 -5.91 15.95 -15.60
C GLY A 51 -6.26 14.63 -14.90
N ASP A 52 -5.39 13.61 -15.00
CA ASP A 52 -5.55 12.35 -14.27
C ASP A 52 -5.40 12.57 -12.77
N LEU A 53 -4.36 13.30 -12.35
CA LEU A 53 -4.11 13.59 -10.92
C LEU A 53 -5.23 14.40 -10.27
N LYS A 54 -5.86 15.32 -11.00
CA LYS A 54 -7.04 16.07 -10.52
C LYS A 54 -8.28 15.19 -10.29
N ARG A 55 -8.36 14.04 -10.97
CA ARG A 55 -9.51 13.13 -10.93
C ARG A 55 -9.19 11.77 -10.32
N VAL A 56 -8.03 11.63 -9.67
CA VAL A 56 -7.55 10.36 -9.10
C VAL A 56 -8.44 9.82 -7.97
N ASN A 57 -9.30 10.66 -7.40
CA ASN A 57 -10.32 10.30 -6.41
C ASN A 57 -11.70 9.99 -7.04
N GLY A 58 -11.79 9.89 -8.37
CA GLY A 58 -13.06 9.83 -9.09
C GLY A 58 -13.77 8.48 -9.06
N LYS A 59 -13.05 7.38 -8.77
CA LYS A 59 -13.61 6.03 -8.65
C LYS A 59 -12.93 5.27 -7.51
N GLN A 60 -13.72 4.75 -6.56
CA GLN A 60 -13.21 3.80 -5.56
C GLN A 60 -13.04 2.43 -6.21
N ILE A 61 -11.84 1.86 -6.12
CA ILE A 61 -11.49 0.57 -6.74
C ILE A 61 -11.21 -0.52 -5.70
N GLY A 62 -10.97 -0.14 -4.43
CA GLY A 62 -10.83 -1.07 -3.32
C GLY A 62 -11.11 -0.40 -1.99
N GLN A 63 -11.54 -1.19 -1.00
CA GLN A 63 -11.80 -0.73 0.35
C GLN A 63 -11.64 -1.90 1.32
N TYR A 64 -11.13 -1.61 2.51
CA TYR A 64 -11.18 -2.56 3.60
C TYR A 64 -11.26 -1.83 4.95
N THR A 65 -11.98 -2.42 5.89
CA THR A 65 -12.22 -1.86 7.22
C THR A 65 -11.80 -2.87 8.28
N THR A 66 -11.07 -2.42 9.29
CA THR A 66 -10.79 -3.20 10.50
C THR A 66 -11.27 -2.43 11.74
N TYR A 67 -11.45 -3.14 12.84
CA TYR A 67 -12.05 -2.63 14.06
C TYR A 67 -11.02 -2.63 15.20
N PHE A 68 -11.12 -1.68 16.12
CA PHE A 68 -10.20 -1.56 17.26
C PHE A 68 -10.88 -0.93 18.48
N ASN A 69 -10.33 -1.22 19.66
CA ASN A 69 -10.81 -0.64 20.91
C ASN A 69 -10.32 0.81 21.03
N ALA A 70 -11.22 1.77 20.82
CA ALA A 70 -10.91 3.20 20.95
C ALA A 70 -10.54 3.62 22.38
N GLY A 71 -10.91 2.83 23.39
CA GLY A 71 -10.52 3.02 24.79
C GLY A 71 -9.02 2.78 25.04
N ASN A 72 -8.35 2.01 24.17
CA ASN A 72 -6.90 1.84 24.23
C ASN A 72 -6.20 3.04 23.58
N VAL A 73 -5.97 4.08 24.38
CA VAL A 73 -5.48 5.40 23.91
C VAL A 73 -4.12 5.33 23.22
N ASN A 74 -3.18 4.55 23.77
CA ASN A 74 -1.83 4.43 23.20
C ASN A 74 -1.86 3.71 21.85
N ARG A 75 -2.55 2.57 21.77
CA ARG A 75 -2.72 1.81 20.53
C ARG A 75 -3.45 2.64 19.46
N THR A 76 -4.51 3.34 19.85
CA THR A 76 -5.27 4.25 18.98
C THR A 76 -4.38 5.38 18.45
N THR A 77 -3.47 5.91 19.28
CA THR A 77 -2.50 6.93 18.84
C THR A 77 -1.53 6.38 17.79
N ASN A 78 -1.02 5.15 17.97
CA ASN A 78 -0.15 4.49 17.00
C ASN A 78 -0.85 4.21 15.66
N LEU A 79 -2.10 3.72 15.73
CA LEU A 79 -2.95 3.52 14.54
C LEU A 79 -3.14 4.82 13.78
N ARG A 80 -3.47 5.92 14.48
CA ARG A 80 -3.66 7.24 13.87
C ARG A 80 -2.39 7.78 13.22
N LEU A 81 -1.23 7.62 13.87
CA LEU A 81 0.05 8.07 13.30
C LEU A 81 0.40 7.29 12.02
N SER A 82 0.24 5.97 12.05
CA SER A 82 0.54 5.12 10.89
C SER A 82 -0.47 5.29 9.75
N SER A 83 -1.76 5.46 10.04
CA SER A 83 -2.79 5.73 9.02
C SER A 83 -2.58 7.10 8.36
N ASN A 84 -2.30 8.15 9.13
CA ASN A 84 -1.98 9.47 8.59
C ASN A 84 -0.72 9.47 7.70
N ALA A 85 0.26 8.63 8.01
CA ALA A 85 1.46 8.51 7.21
C ALA A 85 1.17 7.99 5.79
N ILE A 86 0.28 7.00 5.66
CA ILE A 86 -0.12 6.44 4.35
C ILE A 86 -1.29 7.19 3.70
N ASN A 87 -1.95 8.09 4.43
CA ASN A 87 -3.06 8.88 3.91
C ASN A 87 -2.61 9.81 2.78
N ASN A 88 -3.48 9.93 1.79
CA ASN A 88 -3.34 10.75 0.59
C ASN A 88 -2.10 10.42 -0.27
N VAL A 89 -1.52 9.23 -0.14
CA VAL A 89 -0.39 8.82 -0.99
C VAL A 89 -0.89 8.51 -2.39
N VAL A 90 -0.22 9.09 -3.39
CA VAL A 90 -0.48 8.84 -4.81
C VAL A 90 0.62 7.96 -5.38
N LEU A 91 0.24 6.93 -6.15
CA LEU A 91 1.17 6.10 -6.91
C LEU A 91 0.82 6.13 -8.40
N ASN A 92 1.78 6.52 -9.22
CA ASN A 92 1.67 6.49 -10.67
C ASN A 92 1.78 5.06 -11.22
N PRO A 93 1.33 4.82 -12.46
CA PRO A 93 1.53 3.55 -13.16
C PRO A 93 2.97 3.05 -13.08
N GLY A 94 3.14 1.83 -12.58
CA GLY A 94 4.42 1.16 -12.42
C GLY A 94 5.16 1.45 -11.12
N GLU A 95 4.79 2.47 -10.35
CA GLU A 95 5.42 2.78 -9.06
C GLU A 95 5.13 1.71 -8.00
N THR A 96 6.06 1.54 -7.06
CA THR A 96 5.97 0.58 -5.95
C THR A 96 5.83 1.30 -4.62
N PHE A 97 5.01 0.75 -3.76
CA PHE A 97 4.82 1.14 -2.37
C PHE A 97 5.66 0.28 -1.43
N SER A 98 6.23 0.89 -0.39
CA SER A 98 6.75 0.20 0.80
C SER A 98 6.14 0.84 2.03
N PHE A 99 5.56 0.01 2.91
CA PHE A 99 4.93 0.47 4.14
C PHE A 99 5.97 1.06 5.08
N ASN A 100 7.09 0.37 5.28
CA ASN A 100 8.16 0.85 6.13
C ASN A 100 8.77 2.15 5.62
N GLN A 101 9.03 2.30 4.31
CA GLN A 101 9.55 3.56 3.77
C GLN A 101 8.55 4.72 3.94
N THR A 102 7.25 4.44 3.83
CA THR A 102 6.20 5.47 3.91
C THR A 102 5.91 5.88 5.36
N VAL A 103 5.81 4.91 6.26
CA VAL A 103 5.52 5.15 7.69
C VAL A 103 6.78 5.55 8.45
N GLY A 104 7.94 5.04 8.06
CA GLY A 104 9.24 5.24 8.71
C GLY A 104 9.40 4.47 10.02
N GLN A 105 10.50 4.75 10.74
CA GLN A 105 10.79 4.14 12.03
C GLN A 105 9.79 4.57 13.11
N ARG A 106 9.35 3.63 13.95
CA ARG A 106 8.41 3.89 15.04
C ARG A 106 9.19 4.25 16.30
N THR A 107 9.23 5.53 16.65
CA THR A 107 9.98 6.00 17.82
C THR A 107 9.13 6.90 18.72
N PRO A 108 9.45 7.02 20.02
CA PRO A 108 8.78 7.95 20.93
C PRO A 108 8.81 9.41 20.45
N GLU A 109 9.91 9.85 19.83
CA GLU A 109 10.11 11.22 19.33
C GLU A 109 9.15 11.54 18.18
N ARG A 110 8.76 10.51 17.41
CA ARG A 110 7.73 10.62 16.36
C ARG A 110 6.31 10.45 16.90
N GLY A 111 6.16 10.39 18.23
CA GLY A 111 4.88 10.34 18.93
C GLY A 111 4.33 8.93 19.16
N TYR A 112 5.03 7.87 18.72
CA TYR A 112 4.59 6.50 18.95
C TYR A 112 4.65 6.15 20.44
N LYS A 113 3.67 5.38 20.90
CA LYS A 113 3.46 5.02 22.30
C LYS A 113 3.65 3.52 22.54
N PRO A 114 4.02 3.12 23.78
CA PRO A 114 3.99 1.72 24.19
C PRO A 114 2.56 1.15 24.09
N ALA A 115 2.43 -0.01 23.47
CA ALA A 115 1.19 -0.78 23.39
C ALA A 115 1.54 -2.26 23.16
N THR A 116 0.56 -3.16 23.27
CA THR A 116 0.80 -4.58 23.00
C THR A 116 1.32 -4.82 21.58
N ILE A 117 2.38 -5.62 21.49
CA ILE A 117 3.00 -6.11 20.25
C ILE A 117 3.13 -7.63 20.33
N ILE A 118 3.35 -8.27 19.17
CA ILE A 118 3.75 -9.68 19.10
C ILE A 118 5.24 -9.73 18.77
N VAL A 119 6.02 -10.43 19.59
CA VAL A 119 7.45 -10.71 19.35
C VAL A 119 7.64 -12.22 19.42
N GLN A 120 8.08 -12.82 18.31
CA GLN A 120 8.31 -14.28 18.23
C GLN A 120 7.10 -15.14 18.64
N GLY A 121 5.88 -14.66 18.39
CA GLY A 121 4.63 -15.35 18.75
C GLY A 121 4.05 -14.95 20.11
N GLU A 122 4.81 -14.22 20.93
CA GLU A 122 4.43 -13.85 22.30
C GLU A 122 3.96 -12.41 22.42
N TYR A 123 2.98 -12.17 23.31
CA TYR A 123 2.50 -10.83 23.63
C TYR A 123 3.47 -10.09 24.54
N SER A 124 3.99 -8.97 24.06
CA SER A 124 4.87 -8.09 24.81
C SER A 124 4.42 -6.64 24.73
N GLU A 125 5.00 -5.77 25.54
CA GLU A 125 4.81 -4.33 25.41
C GLU A 125 5.95 -3.73 24.58
N GLY A 126 5.61 -2.88 23.62
CA GLY A 126 6.61 -2.20 22.83
C GLY A 126 6.08 -0.98 22.09
N ILE A 127 7.00 -0.21 21.52
CA ILE A 127 6.66 1.03 20.81
C ILE A 127 5.98 0.70 19.48
N GLY A 128 4.81 1.29 19.25
CA GLY A 128 4.11 1.15 17.98
C GLY A 128 3.16 -0.05 17.88
N GLY A 129 2.72 -0.63 19.00
CA GLY A 129 1.63 -1.60 19.00
C GLY A 129 0.39 -1.09 18.26
N GLY A 130 -0.19 -1.94 17.42
CA GLY A 130 -1.31 -1.63 16.52
C GLY A 130 -0.93 -1.36 15.05
N ILE A 131 0.35 -1.17 14.70
CA ILE A 131 0.71 -0.77 13.33
C ILE A 131 0.54 -1.89 12.30
N CYS A 132 0.70 -3.15 12.72
CA CYS A 132 0.41 -4.30 11.86
C CYS A 132 -1.07 -4.36 11.43
N GLN A 133 -1.99 -3.79 12.21
CA GLN A 133 -3.38 -3.64 11.80
C GLN A 133 -3.49 -2.65 10.65
N THR A 134 -2.82 -1.50 10.70
CA THR A 134 -2.80 -0.53 9.59
C THR A 134 -2.24 -1.15 8.30
N SER A 135 -1.14 -1.90 8.37
CA SER A 135 -0.59 -2.58 7.19
C SER A 135 -1.51 -3.68 6.67
N SER A 136 -2.18 -4.43 7.56
CA SER A 136 -3.17 -5.43 7.17
C SER A 136 -4.40 -4.81 6.53
N THR A 137 -4.94 -3.70 7.06
CA THR A 137 -6.05 -2.97 6.44
C THR A 137 -5.67 -2.48 5.04
N LEU A 138 -4.46 -1.92 4.89
CA LEU A 138 -3.95 -1.48 3.59
C LEU A 138 -3.79 -2.66 2.62
N TYR A 139 -3.20 -3.77 3.06
CA TYR A 139 -3.03 -4.97 2.24
C TYR A 139 -4.36 -5.45 1.67
N ASN A 140 -5.36 -5.61 2.52
CA ASN A 140 -6.67 -6.10 2.09
C ASN A 140 -7.36 -5.14 1.12
N SER A 141 -7.24 -3.82 1.34
CA SER A 141 -7.81 -2.80 0.45
C SER A 141 -7.13 -2.80 -0.94
N VAL A 142 -5.81 -2.97 -0.96
CA VAL A 142 -4.98 -3.06 -2.17
C VAL A 142 -5.25 -4.36 -2.93
N ASP A 143 -5.41 -5.48 -2.22
CA ASP A 143 -5.74 -6.76 -2.82
C ASP A 143 -7.15 -6.76 -3.41
N ALA A 144 -8.13 -6.19 -2.70
CA ALA A 144 -9.49 -5.96 -3.23
C ALA A 144 -9.49 -5.11 -4.51
N ALA A 145 -8.56 -4.15 -4.61
CA ALA A 145 -8.36 -3.34 -5.82
C ALA A 145 -7.68 -4.07 -6.98
N GLY A 146 -7.17 -5.29 -6.78
CA GLY A 146 -6.48 -6.07 -7.81
C GLY A 146 -5.04 -5.60 -8.09
N LEU A 147 -4.44 -4.89 -7.14
CA LEU A 147 -3.06 -4.40 -7.27
C LEU A 147 -2.05 -5.54 -7.03
N ALA A 148 -0.87 -5.42 -7.65
CA ALA A 148 0.17 -6.44 -7.59
C ALA A 148 0.94 -6.38 -6.26
N ILE A 149 0.71 -7.35 -5.37
CA ILE A 149 1.47 -7.47 -4.11
C ILE A 149 2.90 -7.91 -4.44
N THR A 150 3.89 -7.15 -3.98
CA THR A 150 5.32 -7.42 -4.24
C THR A 150 6.02 -8.02 -3.02
N LYS A 151 5.53 -7.72 -1.81
CA LYS A 151 6.11 -8.20 -0.56
C LYS A 151 5.03 -8.28 0.52
N ARG A 152 4.88 -9.45 1.16
CA ARG A 152 3.96 -9.68 2.27
C ARG A 152 4.55 -10.75 3.20
N PHE A 153 4.40 -10.54 4.50
CA PHE A 153 4.73 -11.50 5.55
C PHE A 153 3.52 -11.69 6.46
N SER A 154 3.33 -12.89 6.96
CA SER A 154 2.34 -13.18 8.00
C SER A 154 3.00 -13.28 9.37
N HIS A 155 2.23 -13.05 10.42
CA HIS A 155 2.60 -13.36 11.79
C HIS A 155 2.70 -14.89 11.93
N SER A 156 3.49 -15.34 12.91
CA SER A 156 3.53 -16.76 13.30
C SER A 156 2.31 -17.21 14.08
N ARG A 157 1.56 -16.27 14.68
CA ARG A 157 0.32 -16.49 15.43
C ARG A 157 -0.80 -15.69 14.79
N GLU A 158 -2.03 -16.18 14.89
CA GLU A 158 -3.20 -15.48 14.37
C GLU A 158 -3.41 -14.13 15.07
N VAL A 159 -4.03 -13.20 14.35
CA VAL A 159 -4.34 -11.85 14.83
C VAL A 159 -5.84 -11.64 14.76
N THR A 160 -6.41 -10.98 15.77
CA THR A 160 -7.88 -10.87 15.92
C THR A 160 -8.54 -9.88 14.96
N TYR A 161 -7.78 -8.96 14.36
CA TYR A 161 -8.31 -7.85 13.56
C TYR A 161 -8.49 -8.17 12.06
N VAL A 162 -8.08 -9.36 11.59
CA VAL A 162 -8.30 -9.86 10.23
C VAL A 162 -8.38 -11.39 10.21
N PRO A 163 -9.07 -12.00 9.24
CA PRO A 163 -9.10 -13.46 9.11
C PRO A 163 -7.71 -14.09 8.88
N ALA A 164 -7.62 -15.39 9.13
CA ALA A 164 -6.42 -16.18 8.84
C ALA A 164 -5.93 -15.95 7.40
N GLY A 165 -4.62 -15.76 7.25
CA GLY A 165 -4.01 -15.49 5.94
C GLY A 165 -4.31 -14.11 5.34
N ARG A 166 -4.97 -13.20 6.07
CA ARG A 166 -5.27 -11.82 5.61
C ARG A 166 -4.45 -10.74 6.33
N ASP A 167 -3.43 -11.13 7.07
CA ASP A 167 -2.55 -10.23 7.80
C ASP A 167 -1.33 -9.78 6.97
N ALA A 168 -0.72 -8.65 7.34
CA ALA A 168 0.53 -8.17 6.75
C ALA A 168 1.44 -7.62 7.85
N THR A 169 2.43 -8.41 8.27
CA THR A 169 3.37 -8.07 9.32
C THR A 169 4.41 -7.06 8.85
N VAL A 170 4.71 -6.08 9.70
CA VAL A 170 5.72 -5.06 9.44
C VAL A 170 6.57 -4.80 10.68
N ALA A 171 7.89 -4.72 10.51
CA ALA A 171 8.81 -4.25 11.53
C ALA A 171 9.90 -3.39 10.89
N TRP A 172 10.35 -2.34 11.60
CA TRP A 172 11.45 -1.51 11.10
C TRP A 172 12.73 -2.35 10.94
N ASN A 173 13.43 -2.20 9.81
CA ASN A 173 14.57 -3.04 9.41
C ASN A 173 14.26 -4.55 9.30
N GLY A 174 12.98 -4.94 9.20
CA GLY A 174 12.56 -6.34 9.13
C GLY A 174 11.47 -6.57 8.07
N PRO A 175 10.42 -7.36 8.40
CA PRO A 175 9.26 -7.54 7.53
C PRO A 175 8.67 -6.22 7.05
N ASP A 176 8.22 -6.21 5.80
CA ASP A 176 7.61 -5.05 5.17
C ASP A 176 6.43 -5.50 4.31
N PHE A 177 5.48 -4.59 4.10
CA PHE A 177 4.41 -4.77 3.15
C PHE A 177 4.64 -3.86 1.94
N GLY A 178 4.61 -4.43 0.75
CA GLY A 178 4.83 -3.71 -0.50
C GLY A 178 3.92 -4.20 -1.62
N PHE A 179 3.56 -3.28 -2.50
CA PHE A 179 2.76 -3.55 -3.70
C PHE A 179 3.13 -2.58 -4.82
N ARG A 180 2.75 -2.90 -6.05
CA ARG A 180 2.99 -2.08 -7.24
C ARG A 180 1.68 -1.65 -7.85
N ASN A 181 1.60 -0.40 -8.30
CA ASN A 181 0.52 0.04 -9.16
C ASN A 181 0.73 -0.55 -10.56
N ASN A 182 0.13 -1.71 -10.84
CA ASN A 182 0.15 -2.37 -12.15
C ASN A 182 -0.94 -1.85 -13.11
N LEU A 183 -1.71 -0.83 -12.73
CA LEU A 183 -2.73 -0.22 -13.58
C LEU A 183 -2.09 0.80 -14.54
N SER A 184 -2.83 1.18 -15.59
CA SER A 184 -2.45 2.26 -16.51
C SER A 184 -2.75 3.66 -15.98
N LYS A 185 -3.38 3.76 -14.80
CA LYS A 185 -3.82 5.01 -14.18
C LYS A 185 -3.22 5.20 -12.78
N PRO A 186 -3.05 6.45 -12.31
CA PRO A 186 -2.59 6.69 -10.95
C PRO A 186 -3.64 6.19 -9.94
N ILE A 187 -3.18 5.83 -8.74
CA ILE A 187 -4.04 5.47 -7.62
C ILE A 187 -3.80 6.41 -6.43
N LEU A 188 -4.82 6.54 -5.60
CA LEU A 188 -4.80 7.32 -4.37
C LEU A 188 -5.17 6.41 -3.19
N ILE A 189 -4.32 6.37 -2.18
CA ILE A 189 -4.60 5.74 -0.89
C ILE A 189 -5.23 6.79 0.01
N LYS A 190 -6.43 6.52 0.51
CA LYS A 190 -7.12 7.36 1.49
C LYS A 190 -7.43 6.55 2.74
N THR A 191 -7.18 7.14 3.90
CA THR A 191 -7.50 6.51 5.18
C THR A 191 -8.55 7.31 5.93
N VAL A 192 -9.51 6.61 6.52
CA VAL A 192 -10.52 7.18 7.42
C VAL A 192 -10.46 6.40 8.72
N MET A 193 -10.36 7.11 9.84
CA MET A 193 -10.30 6.50 11.17
C MET A 193 -11.26 7.21 12.11
N GLU A 194 -12.34 6.54 12.49
CA GLU A 194 -13.42 7.09 13.32
C GLU A 194 -14.18 5.97 14.01
N ASN A 195 -14.76 6.25 15.19
CA ASN A 195 -15.69 5.34 15.89
C ASN A 195 -15.17 3.89 16.05
N GLY A 196 -13.88 3.72 16.39
CA GLY A 196 -13.27 2.38 16.55
C GLY A 196 -13.04 1.63 15.24
N LYS A 197 -13.08 2.31 14.09
CA LYS A 197 -12.87 1.72 12.76
C LYS A 197 -11.70 2.38 12.05
N LEU A 198 -10.88 1.58 11.40
CA LEU A 198 -9.87 2.03 10.45
C LEU A 198 -10.24 1.50 9.07
N THR A 199 -10.53 2.42 8.16
CA THR A 199 -10.87 2.13 6.77
C THR A 199 -9.78 2.64 5.85
N VAL A 200 -9.27 1.77 4.98
CA VAL A 200 -8.38 2.16 3.88
C VAL A 200 -9.14 2.02 2.57
N GLN A 201 -9.14 3.08 1.77
CA GLN A 201 -9.76 3.14 0.46
C GLN A 201 -8.70 3.37 -0.61
N VAL A 202 -8.81 2.66 -1.72
CA VAL A 202 -8.00 2.88 -2.91
C VAL A 202 -8.90 3.50 -3.98
N TYR A 203 -8.51 4.66 -4.48
CA TYR A 203 -9.18 5.36 -5.57
C TYR A 203 -8.30 5.39 -6.82
N SER A 204 -8.93 5.57 -7.97
CA SER A 204 -8.27 5.89 -9.24
C SER A 204 -9.17 6.82 -10.07
N THR A 205 -8.77 7.10 -11.32
CA THR A 205 -9.57 7.88 -12.25
C THR A 205 -10.84 7.12 -12.69
N PRO A 206 -11.92 7.80 -13.10
CA PRO A 206 -13.16 7.14 -13.51
C PRO A 206 -13.01 6.11 -14.62
N ASP A 207 -12.06 6.34 -15.54
CA ASP A 207 -11.72 5.50 -16.68
C ASP A 207 -10.72 4.37 -16.35
N ALA A 208 -10.32 4.22 -15.08
CA ALA A 208 -9.40 3.17 -14.67
C ALA A 208 -10.05 1.78 -14.74
N TRP A 209 -9.44 0.90 -15.53
CA TRP A 209 -9.69 -0.53 -15.52
C TRP A 209 -8.91 -1.22 -14.40
N HIS A 210 -9.58 -2.10 -13.67
CA HIS A 210 -8.96 -2.97 -12.67
C HIS A 210 -9.79 -4.25 -12.53
N GLN A 211 -9.18 -5.32 -12.04
CA GLN A 211 -9.89 -6.55 -11.70
C GLN A 211 -10.11 -6.59 -10.18
N SER A 212 -11.32 -6.26 -9.73
CA SER A 212 -11.66 -6.36 -8.31
C SER A 212 -11.56 -7.80 -7.83
N LYS A 213 -11.11 -7.97 -6.59
CA LYS A 213 -11.16 -9.26 -5.89
C LYS A 213 -12.15 -9.19 -4.74
N ASP A 214 -12.88 -10.28 -4.54
CA ASP A 214 -13.64 -10.46 -3.33
C ASP A 214 -12.67 -10.82 -2.19
N VAL A 215 -12.76 -10.09 -1.08
CA VAL A 215 -11.86 -10.21 0.07
C VAL A 215 -12.72 -10.41 1.30
N GLN A 216 -12.46 -11.50 2.02
CA GLN A 216 -13.16 -11.80 3.27
C GLN A 216 -13.08 -10.61 4.23
N SER A 217 -14.24 -10.19 4.76
CA SER A 217 -14.34 -9.05 5.68
C SER A 217 -13.67 -9.33 7.03
N ALA A 218 -13.22 -8.26 7.68
CA ALA A 218 -12.65 -8.36 9.02
C ALA A 218 -13.73 -8.73 10.06
N PRO A 219 -13.36 -9.44 11.14
CA PRO A 219 -14.22 -9.60 12.30
C PRO A 219 -14.68 -8.24 12.84
N THR A 220 -15.96 -8.12 13.19
CA THR A 220 -16.54 -6.89 13.76
C THR A 220 -16.37 -6.81 15.27
N GLU A 221 -16.21 -7.96 15.92
CA GLU A 221 -15.94 -8.05 17.35
C GLU A 221 -14.48 -7.66 17.60
N VAL A 222 -14.31 -6.78 18.58
CA VAL A 222 -12.98 -6.28 18.96
C VAL A 222 -12.51 -7.07 20.16
N GLU A 223 -11.61 -8.01 19.90
CA GLU A 223 -10.88 -8.70 20.95
C GLU A 223 -9.54 -8.02 21.18
N ASP A 224 -9.34 -7.53 22.41
CA ASP A 224 -8.05 -6.99 22.81
C ASP A 224 -7.03 -8.14 22.88
N MET A 225 -5.91 -7.95 22.19
CA MET A 225 -4.74 -8.82 22.28
C MET A 225 -4.14 -8.64 23.68
N THR A 226 -4.58 -9.49 24.61
CA THR A 226 -4.12 -9.50 26.00
C THR A 226 -2.99 -10.50 26.15
N LYS A 227 -2.08 -10.25 27.09
CA LYS A 227 -1.07 -11.27 27.46
C LYS A 227 -1.82 -12.49 27.97
N ASP A 228 -1.36 -13.69 27.59
CA ASP A 228 -1.84 -14.92 28.21
C ASP A 228 -1.73 -14.73 29.75
N PRO A 229 -2.80 -14.96 30.51
CA PRO A 229 -2.82 -14.70 31.94
C PRO A 229 -1.85 -15.59 32.73
N ASP A 230 -1.33 -16.64 32.10
CA ASP A 230 -0.38 -17.59 32.68
C ASP A 230 0.78 -17.91 31.72
N PRO A 231 1.99 -17.34 31.93
CA PRO A 231 3.16 -17.66 31.10
C PRO A 231 3.72 -19.07 31.34
N GLU A 232 3.26 -19.79 32.36
CA GLU A 232 3.64 -21.19 32.64
C GLU A 232 2.63 -22.20 32.09
N ASN A 233 1.47 -21.73 31.61
CA ASN A 233 0.42 -22.57 31.03
C ASN A 233 -0.26 -21.86 29.85
N PRO A 234 0.31 -21.92 28.63
CA PRO A 234 -0.31 -21.34 27.45
C PRO A 234 -1.70 -21.97 27.25
N SER A 235 -2.68 -21.13 26.92
CA SER A 235 -4.05 -21.57 26.64
C SER A 235 -4.06 -22.68 25.56
N GLU A 236 -4.36 -23.92 25.98
CA GLU A 236 -4.58 -25.09 25.11
C GLU A 236 -5.87 -24.90 24.28
N GLU A 237 -5.90 -23.96 23.35
CA GLU A 237 -7.00 -23.86 22.37
C GLU A 237 -6.46 -23.55 20.96
N LEU A 238 -5.47 -24.31 20.50
CA LEU A 238 -5.10 -24.34 19.07
C LEU A 238 -4.63 -25.74 18.68
N ASP A 239 -5.54 -26.72 18.76
CA ASP A 239 -5.42 -27.99 18.05
C ASP A 239 -6.81 -28.64 17.96
N GLN A 240 -7.69 -28.13 17.09
CA GLN A 240 -8.78 -28.93 16.50
C GLN A 240 -8.99 -28.55 15.02
N ASP A 241 -8.59 -29.51 14.18
CA ASP A 241 -8.91 -29.79 12.76
C ASP A 241 -8.29 -28.97 11.61
#